data_AF-A0A1E7J1W3-F1
#
_entry.id   AF-A0A1E7J1W3-F1
#
_cell.length_a   1.000
_cell.length_b   1.000
_cell.length_c   1.000
_cell.angle_alpha   90.00
_cell.angle_beta   90.00
_cell.angle_gamma   90.00
#
_symmetry.space_group_name_H-M   'P 1'
#
loop_
_entity.id
_entity.type
_entity.pdbx_description
1 polymer ?
#
loop_
_entity_poly.entity_id
_entity_poly.type
_entity_poly.pdbx_seq_one_letter_code
_entity_poly.pdbx_strand_id
1 'polypeptide(L)'
;MTNYCKEHFDTWWDPECFPWKTNAIYLIKAFNAKFETWWDEEKFPWGTKSGGVSIEEMLVEYCGDYFPTWYSTNCFQLTDRLCDLLRVHCTDFKDMWAQDYLLHKLAK
;
A
#
# COMPACT_ATOMS: atom_id res chain seq x y z
N MET A 1 8.99 17.68 -4.31
CA MET A 1 7.56 18.01 -4.52
C MET A 1 7.10 18.82 -3.33
N THR A 2 6.59 20.01 -3.62
CA THR A 2 6.49 21.14 -2.70
C THR A 2 5.21 21.07 -1.86
N ASN A 3 5.22 21.68 -0.67
CA ASN A 3 4.07 21.76 0.25
C ASN A 3 2.77 22.18 -0.45
N TYR A 4 2.86 23.00 -1.50
CA TYR A 4 1.74 23.38 -2.37
C TYR A 4 0.94 22.19 -2.92
N CYS A 5 1.61 21.13 -3.40
CA CYS A 5 0.90 19.95 -3.91
C CYS A 5 0.13 19.22 -2.79
N LYS A 6 0.65 19.26 -1.55
CA LYS A 6 0.00 18.67 -0.36
C LYS A 6 -1.19 19.49 0.11
N GLU A 7 -1.03 20.80 0.16
CA GLU A 7 -2.08 21.74 0.58
C GLU A 7 -3.27 21.76 -0.38
N HIS A 8 -3.01 21.66 -1.69
CA HIS A 8 -4.04 21.69 -2.72
C HIS A 8 -4.42 20.30 -3.25
N PHE A 9 -4.13 19.23 -2.50
CA PHE A 9 -4.45 17.85 -2.93
C PHE A 9 -5.89 17.72 -3.41
N ASP A 10 -6.85 18.23 -2.63
CA ASP A 10 -8.29 18.10 -2.91
C ASP A 10 -8.73 18.91 -4.14
N THR A 11 -7.87 19.80 -4.66
CA THR A 11 -8.14 20.60 -5.86
C THR A 11 -7.77 19.87 -7.14
N TRP A 12 -6.70 19.06 -7.13
CA TRP A 12 -6.22 18.36 -8.32
C TRP A 12 -6.44 16.85 -8.28
N TRP A 13 -6.80 16.30 -7.11
CA TRP A 13 -7.07 14.89 -6.96
C TRP A 13 -8.34 14.49 -7.71
N ASP A 14 -8.16 13.61 -8.68
CA ASP A 14 -9.24 12.93 -9.40
C ASP A 14 -8.78 11.48 -9.67
N PRO A 15 -9.39 10.47 -9.02
CA PRO A 15 -9.00 9.08 -9.20
C PRO A 15 -9.27 8.57 -10.62
N GLU A 16 -10.15 9.17 -11.41
CA GLU A 16 -10.38 8.80 -12.82
C GLU A 16 -9.28 9.32 -13.75
N CYS A 17 -8.75 10.52 -13.45
CA CYS A 17 -7.70 11.14 -14.26
C CYS A 17 -6.28 10.82 -13.77
N PHE A 18 -6.13 10.22 -12.59
CA PHE A 18 -4.82 9.94 -12.00
C PHE A 18 -4.09 8.78 -12.69
N PRO A 19 -2.80 8.91 -13.06
CA PRO A 19 -2.03 7.85 -13.69
C PRO A 19 -1.53 6.82 -12.67
N TRP A 20 -2.45 5.98 -12.17
CA TRP A 20 -2.22 4.98 -11.14
C TRP A 20 -0.96 4.14 -11.36
N LYS A 21 -0.83 3.53 -12.55
CA LYS A 21 0.27 2.59 -12.87
C LYS A 21 1.66 3.19 -12.75
N THR A 22 1.82 4.49 -12.98
CA THR A 22 3.13 5.16 -12.96
C THR A 22 3.34 6.00 -11.71
N ASN A 23 2.27 6.52 -11.11
CA ASN A 23 2.36 7.55 -10.07
C ASN A 23 1.78 7.13 -8.71
N ALA A 24 1.16 5.96 -8.55
CA ALA A 24 0.60 5.55 -7.24
C ALA A 24 1.64 5.56 -6.10
N ILE A 25 2.91 5.29 -6.40
CA ILE A 25 4.03 5.40 -5.43
C ILE A 25 4.13 6.81 -4.83
N TYR A 26 3.79 7.84 -5.62
CA TYR A 26 3.80 9.22 -5.13
C TYR A 26 2.70 9.46 -4.10
N LEU A 27 1.51 8.86 -4.26
CA LEU A 27 0.44 8.93 -3.28
C LEU A 27 0.86 8.28 -1.95
N ILE A 28 1.43 7.09 -2.02
CA ILE A 28 1.92 6.35 -0.86
C ILE A 28 2.97 7.16 -0.09
N LYS A 29 3.99 7.68 -0.77
CA LYS A 29 5.12 8.32 -0.08
C LYS A 29 4.85 9.76 0.36
N ALA A 30 4.09 10.52 -0.43
CA ALA A 30 3.93 11.95 -0.20
C ALA A 30 2.57 12.32 0.42
N PHE A 31 1.56 11.46 0.29
CA PHE A 31 0.17 11.70 0.73
C PHE A 31 -0.38 10.57 1.61
N ASN A 32 0.45 9.79 2.29
CA ASN A 32 -0.03 8.80 3.27
C ASN A 32 -0.97 9.42 4.34
N ALA A 33 -0.77 10.69 4.72
CA ALA A 33 -1.67 11.40 5.62
C ALA A 33 -3.10 11.63 5.06
N LYS A 34 -3.29 11.47 3.75
CA LYS A 34 -4.59 11.54 3.05
C LYS A 34 -5.00 10.18 2.47
N PHE A 35 -4.52 9.08 3.06
CA PHE A 35 -4.73 7.72 2.55
C PHE A 35 -6.18 7.44 2.15
N GLU A 36 -7.12 7.66 3.08
CA GLU A 36 -8.54 7.40 2.86
C GLU A 36 -9.16 8.25 1.74
N THR A 37 -8.55 9.39 1.41
CA THR A 37 -9.03 10.26 0.31
C THR A 37 -8.67 9.68 -1.06
N TRP A 38 -7.50 9.05 -1.16
CA TRP A 38 -7.00 8.57 -2.45
C TRP A 38 -7.04 7.07 -2.64
N TRP A 39 -7.25 6.30 -1.58
CA TRP A 39 -7.31 4.85 -1.68
C TRP A 39 -8.46 4.38 -2.57
N ASP A 40 -8.13 3.51 -3.53
CA ASP A 40 -9.08 2.85 -4.42
C ASP A 40 -8.47 1.49 -4.80
N GLU A 41 -9.01 0.41 -4.22
CA GLU A 41 -8.49 -0.95 -4.43
C GLU A 41 -8.60 -1.40 -5.89
N GLU A 42 -9.67 -1.02 -6.59
CA GLU A 42 -9.92 -1.42 -7.97
C GLU A 42 -8.93 -0.78 -8.94
N LYS A 43 -8.46 0.44 -8.61
CA LYS A 43 -7.48 1.17 -9.42
C LYS A 43 -6.04 0.97 -8.98
N PHE A 44 -5.83 0.49 -7.76
CA PHE A 44 -4.50 0.33 -7.20
C PHE A 44 -3.66 -0.63 -8.05
N PRO A 45 -2.42 -0.27 -8.41
CA PRO A 45 -1.63 -1.06 -9.37
C PRO A 45 -0.87 -2.19 -8.67
N TRP A 46 -1.60 -3.16 -8.09
CA TRP A 46 -1.06 -4.38 -7.49
C TRP A 46 -0.04 -5.07 -8.41
N GLY A 47 1.00 -5.65 -7.82
CA GLY A 47 2.11 -6.33 -8.49
C GLY A 47 3.15 -5.41 -9.12
N THR A 48 2.95 -4.09 -9.08
CA THR A 48 3.88 -3.13 -9.71
C THR A 48 5.15 -2.96 -8.87
N LYS A 49 6.29 -2.85 -9.54
CA LYS A 49 7.59 -2.60 -8.91
C LYS A 49 8.23 -1.32 -9.45
N SER A 50 8.93 -0.61 -8.58
CA SER A 50 9.75 0.55 -8.93
C SER A 50 11.09 0.47 -8.21
N GLY A 51 12.19 0.49 -8.95
CA GLY A 51 13.53 0.35 -8.37
C GLY A 51 13.74 -0.96 -7.60
N GLY A 52 13.06 -2.04 -7.98
CA GLY A 52 13.13 -3.35 -7.30
C GLY A 52 12.30 -3.47 -6.02
N VAL A 53 11.62 -2.41 -5.60
CA VAL A 53 10.68 -2.39 -4.47
C VAL A 53 9.27 -2.53 -5.02
N SER A 54 8.46 -3.42 -4.45
CA SER A 54 7.06 -3.56 -4.86
C SER A 54 6.19 -2.48 -4.22
N ILE A 55 5.09 -2.12 -4.87
CA ILE A 55 4.21 -1.08 -4.34
C ILE A 55 3.51 -1.54 -3.04
N GLU A 56 3.33 -2.84 -2.86
CA GLU A 56 2.86 -3.46 -1.61
C GLU A 56 3.87 -3.30 -0.48
N GLU A 57 5.17 -3.45 -0.76
CA GLU A 57 6.21 -3.18 0.23
C GLU A 57 6.12 -1.72 0.70
N MET A 58 5.84 -0.79 -0.23
CA MET A 58 5.63 0.61 0.11
C MET A 58 4.33 0.87 0.89
N LEU A 59 3.23 0.15 0.60
CA LEU A 59 2.02 0.24 1.41
C LEU A 59 2.27 -0.18 2.85
N VAL A 60 2.97 -1.29 3.06
CA VAL A 60 3.33 -1.77 4.40
C VAL A 60 4.19 -0.74 5.14
N GLU A 61 5.20 -0.18 4.47
CA GLU A 61 6.15 0.75 5.09
C GLU A 61 5.55 2.14 5.40
N TYR A 62 4.78 2.71 4.48
CA TYR A 62 4.32 4.12 4.57
C TYR A 62 2.86 4.28 4.97
N CYS A 63 2.05 3.22 4.80
CA CYS A 63 0.61 3.23 5.05
C CYS A 63 0.18 2.10 6.00
N GLY A 64 1.11 1.55 6.80
CA GLY A 64 0.85 0.46 7.75
C GLY A 64 -0.29 0.77 8.73
N ASP A 65 -0.47 2.02 9.14
CA ASP A 65 -1.56 2.43 10.04
C ASP A 65 -2.96 2.24 9.43
N TYR A 66 -3.05 2.19 8.09
CA TYR A 66 -4.29 1.96 7.35
C TYR A 66 -4.46 0.49 6.92
N PHE A 67 -3.69 -0.44 7.52
CA PHE A 67 -3.71 -1.85 7.16
C PHE A 67 -5.11 -2.45 7.00
N PRO A 68 -6.09 -2.21 7.92
CA PRO A 68 -7.41 -2.78 7.76
C PRO A 68 -8.17 -2.29 6.53
N THR A 69 -7.80 -1.13 5.99
CA THR A 69 -8.46 -0.50 4.84
C THR A 69 -7.95 -1.07 3.52
N TRP A 70 -6.65 -1.36 3.42
CA TRP A 70 -6.04 -1.81 2.16
C TRP A 70 -5.69 -3.29 2.11
N TYR A 71 -5.67 -3.98 3.24
CA TYR A 71 -5.37 -5.39 3.26
C TYR A 71 -6.47 -6.20 2.57
N SER A 72 -6.08 -6.91 1.53
CA SER A 72 -6.98 -7.70 0.70
C SER A 72 -6.36 -9.05 0.39
N THR A 73 -6.97 -10.13 0.88
CA THR A 73 -6.48 -11.49 0.64
C THR A 73 -6.50 -11.87 -0.85
N ASN A 74 -7.33 -11.20 -1.64
CA ASN A 74 -7.44 -11.46 -3.09
C ASN A 74 -6.33 -10.77 -3.88
N CYS A 75 -5.94 -9.56 -3.48
CA CYS A 75 -5.02 -8.72 -4.23
C CYS A 75 -3.59 -8.73 -3.66
N PHE A 76 -3.43 -8.81 -2.34
CA PHE A 76 -2.15 -8.73 -1.64
C PHE A 76 -1.44 -10.08 -1.65
N GLN A 77 -0.52 -10.26 -2.59
CA GLN A 77 0.24 -11.50 -2.75
C GLN A 77 1.45 -11.54 -1.82
N LEU A 78 1.43 -12.42 -0.82
CA LEU A 78 2.52 -12.55 0.14
C LEU A 78 3.83 -13.04 -0.51
N THR A 79 4.92 -12.38 -0.13
CA THR A 79 6.29 -12.82 -0.40
C THR A 79 7.02 -12.94 0.93
N ASP A 80 8.20 -13.59 0.96
CA ASP A 80 9.00 -13.62 2.19
C ASP A 80 9.35 -12.23 2.68
N ARG A 81 9.67 -11.32 1.76
CA ARG A 81 10.00 -9.94 2.09
C ARG A 81 8.80 -9.19 2.67
N LEU A 82 7.61 -9.35 2.09
CA LEU A 82 6.39 -8.76 2.66
C LEU A 82 6.07 -9.33 4.04
N CYS A 83 6.26 -10.63 4.24
CA CYS A 83 6.11 -11.26 5.54
C CYS A 83 7.02 -10.63 6.60
N ASP A 84 8.28 -10.35 6.25
CA ASP A 84 9.23 -9.71 7.16
C ASP A 84 8.84 -8.25 7.45
N LEU A 85 8.35 -7.51 6.43
CA LEU A 85 7.88 -6.14 6.61
C LEU A 85 6.62 -6.06 7.48
N LEU A 86 5.65 -6.96 7.31
CA LEU A 86 4.43 -7.01 8.13
C LEU A 86 4.76 -7.19 9.62
N ARG A 87 5.78 -7.99 9.93
CA ARG A 87 6.26 -8.20 11.31
C ARG A 87 6.92 -6.96 11.93
N VAL A 88 7.30 -5.97 11.12
CA VAL A 88 7.92 -4.73 11.59
C VAL A 88 6.88 -3.61 11.63
N HIS A 89 6.10 -3.44 10.57
CA HIS A 89 5.25 -2.28 10.35
C HIS A 89 3.77 -2.49 10.67
N CYS A 90 3.29 -3.74 10.70
CA CYS A 90 1.86 -4.06 10.88
C CYS A 90 1.63 -5.01 12.05
N THR A 91 2.42 -4.87 13.13
CA THR A 91 2.35 -5.75 14.30
C THR A 91 1.04 -5.63 15.07
N ASP A 92 0.46 -4.44 15.12
CA ASP A 92 -0.85 -4.19 15.76
C ASP A 92 -2.01 -4.89 15.03
N PHE A 93 -1.81 -5.22 13.75
CA PHE A 93 -2.80 -5.90 12.90
C PHE A 93 -2.48 -7.38 12.69
N LYS A 94 -1.65 -7.98 13.55
CA LYS A 94 -1.20 -9.37 13.42
C LYS A 94 -2.35 -10.37 13.24
N ASP A 95 -3.47 -10.17 13.94
CA ASP A 95 -4.61 -11.07 13.86
C ASP A 95 -5.25 -11.12 12.47
N MET A 96 -5.01 -10.11 11.63
CA MET A 96 -5.54 -10.05 10.26
C MET A 96 -4.68 -10.84 9.27
N TRP A 97 -3.35 -10.81 9.38
CA TRP A 97 -2.44 -11.41 8.40
C TRP A 97 -1.75 -12.70 8.87
N ALA A 98 -1.85 -13.05 10.16
CA ALA A 98 -1.14 -14.22 10.70
C ALA A 98 -1.56 -15.53 10.03
N GLN A 99 -2.83 -15.70 9.69
CA GLN A 99 -3.31 -16.89 8.99
C GLN A 99 -2.68 -17.02 7.60
N ASP A 100 -2.73 -15.95 6.81
CA ASP A 100 -2.18 -15.94 5.45
C ASP A 100 -0.65 -16.10 5.46
N TYR A 101 0.03 -15.52 6.45
CA TYR A 101 1.46 -15.76 6.69
C TYR A 101 1.77 -17.24 6.92
N LEU A 102 0.99 -17.92 7.77
CA LEU A 102 1.20 -19.34 8.05
C LEU A 102 0.96 -20.19 6.79
N LEU A 103 -0.11 -19.91 6.05
CA LEU A 103 -0.40 -20.60 4.80
C LEU A 103 0.73 -20.43 3.78
N HIS A 104 1.24 -19.21 3.61
CA HIS A 104 2.37 -18.93 2.72
C HIS A 104 3.65 -19.67 3.13
N LYS A 105 3.96 -19.76 4.43
CA LYS A 105 5.13 -20.48 4.93
C LYS A 105 5.01 -21.99 4.80
N LEU A 106 3.80 -22.54 4.87
CA LEU A 106 3.54 -23.98 4.72
C LEU A 106 3.50 -24.44 3.25
N ALA A 107 3.23 -23.52 2.31
CA ALA A 107 3.18 -23.81 0.87
C ALA A 107 4.56 -23.88 0.19
N LYS A 108 5.65 -23.74 0.95
CA LYS A 108 7.05 -23.81 0.48
C LYS A 108 7.71 -25.10 0.89
#